data_AF-A0A1E4I5N2-F1
#
_entry.id   AF-A0A1E4I5N2-F1
#
_cell.length_a   1.000
_cell.length_b   1.000
_cell.length_c   1.000
_cell.angle_alpha   90.00
_cell.angle_beta   90.00
_cell.angle_gamma   90.00
#
_symmetry.space_group_name_H-M   'P 1'
#
loop_
_entity.id
_entity.type
_entity.pdbx_description
1 polymer ?
#
loop_
_entity_poly.entity_id
_entity_poly.type
_entity_poly.pdbx_seq_one_letter_code
_entity_poly.pdbx_strand_id
1 'polypeptide(L)'
;MDERFYREQEIARRPAFLPAATYNLAHTLLARAGKCLFVPIRSLQYMAVLDAEEFIFVDSQNKAWVELAWQHFHPQGRASLDERVPFEVVHYLPQAAETMKRLPGEFHQALLLLAERQKPDAPATVIALQPGDRKPHDDTPI
;
A
#
# COMPACT_ATOMS: atom_id res chain seq x y z
N MET A 1 -16.13 12.07 -6.83
CA MET A 1 -16.32 11.02 -7.86
C MET A 1 -16.56 9.74 -7.09
N ASP A 2 -17.73 9.11 -7.27
CA ASP A 2 -18.12 7.87 -6.60
C ASP A 2 -17.73 6.70 -7.53
N GLU A 3 -16.50 6.21 -7.40
CA GLU A 3 -16.06 5.02 -8.15
C GLU A 3 -16.53 3.77 -7.39
N ARG A 4 -17.51 3.07 -7.98
CA ARG A 4 -18.05 1.83 -7.44
C ARG A 4 -17.34 0.64 -8.04
N PHE A 5 -16.58 -0.06 -7.21
CA PHE A 5 -16.00 -1.34 -7.53
C PHE A 5 -16.95 -2.44 -7.04
N TYR A 6 -17.36 -3.33 -7.94
CA TYR A 6 -18.15 -4.51 -7.61
C TYR A 6 -17.19 -5.63 -7.21
N ARG A 7 -17.40 -6.14 -6.00
CA ARG A 7 -16.78 -7.36 -5.50
C ARG A 7 -17.82 -8.46 -5.56
N GLU A 8 -17.44 -9.59 -6.15
CA GLU A 8 -18.24 -10.81 -6.08
C GLU A 8 -18.23 -11.37 -4.65
N GLN A 9 -18.92 -12.47 -4.41
CA GLN A 9 -18.86 -13.14 -3.11
C GLN A 9 -17.46 -13.70 -2.87
N GLU A 10 -16.93 -13.54 -1.64
CA GLU A 10 -15.63 -14.12 -1.30
C GLU A 10 -15.68 -15.64 -1.51
N ILE A 11 -14.85 -16.15 -2.43
CA ILE A 11 -14.73 -17.58 -2.70
C ILE A 11 -13.82 -18.20 -1.64
N ALA A 12 -12.75 -17.50 -1.30
CA ALA A 12 -11.80 -17.96 -0.30
C ALA A 12 -11.00 -16.80 0.29
N ARG A 13 -10.84 -16.81 1.60
CA ARG A 13 -9.83 -16.01 2.31
C ARG A 13 -8.62 -16.87 2.64
N ARG A 14 -7.42 -16.35 2.41
CA ARG A 14 -6.16 -17.03 2.74
C ARG A 14 -5.24 -16.07 3.48
N PRO A 15 -4.60 -16.50 4.58
CA PRO A 15 -3.52 -15.74 5.18
C PRO A 15 -2.31 -15.77 4.24
N ALA A 16 -1.71 -14.60 4.03
CA ALA A 16 -0.55 -14.40 3.18
C ALA A 16 0.46 -13.48 3.88
N PHE A 17 1.69 -13.48 3.36
CA PHE A 17 2.78 -12.67 3.90
C PHE A 17 3.33 -11.76 2.82
N LEU A 18 3.32 -10.45 3.09
CA LEU A 18 3.88 -9.45 2.18
C LEU A 18 5.27 -9.06 2.68
N PRO A 19 6.29 -9.01 1.81
CA PRO A 19 7.59 -8.49 2.21
C PRO A 19 7.46 -7.06 2.75
N ALA A 20 8.17 -6.77 3.84
CA ALA A 20 8.24 -5.44 4.42
C ALA A 20 8.59 -4.37 3.38
N ALA A 21 9.57 -4.64 2.52
CA ALA A 21 9.98 -3.72 1.47
C ALA A 21 8.82 -3.29 0.57
N THR A 22 7.97 -4.24 0.15
CA THR A 22 6.80 -3.96 -0.70
C THR A 22 5.75 -3.16 0.07
N TYR A 23 5.46 -3.55 1.32
CA TYR A 23 4.49 -2.84 2.16
C TYR A 23 4.92 -1.41 2.48
N ASN A 24 6.17 -1.23 2.90
CA ASN A 24 6.71 0.08 3.26
C ASN A 24 6.74 1.00 2.04
N LEU A 25 7.09 0.47 0.86
CA LEU A 25 7.07 1.23 -0.40
C LEU A 25 5.65 1.66 -0.76
N ALA A 26 4.70 0.72 -0.72
CA ALA A 26 3.28 0.99 -0.95
C ALA A 26 2.74 2.07 0.00
N HIS A 27 2.99 1.91 1.29
CA HIS A 27 2.53 2.85 2.32
C HIS A 27 3.20 4.22 2.20
N THR A 28 4.47 4.27 1.81
CA THR A 28 5.19 5.54 1.54
C THR A 28 4.56 6.27 0.36
N LEU A 29 4.26 5.57 -0.73
CA LEU A 29 3.60 6.15 -1.90
C LEU A 29 2.16 6.58 -1.60
N LEU A 30 1.43 5.80 -0.80
CA LEU A 30 0.09 6.14 -0.35
C LEU A 30 0.10 7.40 0.52
N ALA A 31 1.01 7.49 1.49
CA ALA A 31 1.16 8.68 2.34
C ALA A 31 1.49 9.94 1.52
N ARG A 32 2.20 9.81 0.40
CA ARG A 32 2.44 10.91 -0.55
C ARG A 32 1.20 11.26 -1.38
N ALA A 33 0.42 10.27 -1.79
CA ALA A 33 -0.82 10.47 -2.56
C ALA A 33 -2.01 10.96 -1.70
N GLY A 34 -1.97 10.74 -0.39
CA GLY A 34 -2.87 11.32 0.60
C GLY A 34 -4.01 10.40 1.03
N LYS A 35 -4.90 9.99 0.13
CA LYS A 35 -6.09 9.19 0.47
C LYS A 35 -6.14 7.84 -0.23
N CYS A 36 -5.94 7.81 -1.53
CA CYS A 36 -5.99 6.57 -2.31
C CYS A 36 -4.90 6.59 -3.37
N LEU A 37 -4.22 5.46 -3.57
CA LEU A 37 -3.17 5.32 -4.58
C LEU A 37 -3.61 4.32 -5.66
N PHE A 38 -3.60 4.76 -6.91
CA PHE A 38 -3.90 3.92 -8.06
C PHE A 38 -2.58 3.49 -8.73
N VAL A 39 -2.33 2.19 -8.76
CA VAL A 39 -1.10 1.59 -9.28
C VAL A 39 -1.46 0.69 -10.47
N PRO A 40 -1.24 1.15 -11.71
CA PRO A 40 -1.50 0.35 -12.90
C PRO A 40 -0.42 -0.73 -13.06
N ILE A 41 -0.82 -2.00 -13.01
CA ILE A 41 0.03 -3.18 -13.24
C ILE A 41 -0.07 -3.55 -14.72
N ARG A 42 0.74 -2.88 -15.54
CA ARG A 42 0.72 -3.00 -17.01
C ARG A 42 0.94 -4.43 -17.51
N SER A 43 1.78 -5.21 -16.85
CA SER A 43 2.09 -6.59 -17.24
C SER A 43 0.88 -7.52 -17.18
N LEU A 44 -0.06 -7.25 -16.27
CA LEU A 44 -1.29 -8.03 -16.12
C LEU A 44 -2.51 -7.30 -16.70
N GLN A 45 -2.38 -6.01 -17.01
CA GLN A 45 -3.50 -5.11 -17.30
C GLN A 45 -4.45 -4.98 -16.11
N TYR A 46 -3.89 -4.90 -14.90
CA TYR A 46 -4.65 -4.70 -13.66
C TYR A 46 -4.43 -3.28 -13.14
N MET A 47 -5.34 -2.83 -12.30
CA MET A 47 -5.20 -1.63 -11.51
C MET A 47 -5.33 -2.01 -10.04
N ALA A 48 -4.26 -1.81 -9.29
CA ALA A 48 -4.31 -1.91 -7.84
C ALA A 48 -4.72 -0.56 -7.26
N VAL A 49 -5.74 -0.54 -6.42
CA VAL A 49 -6.14 0.64 -5.65
C VAL A 49 -5.79 0.35 -4.21
N LEU A 50 -4.85 1.13 -3.66
CA LEU A 50 -4.43 1.02 -2.29
C LEU A 50 -5.14 2.09 -1.47
N ASP A 51 -5.74 1.64 -0.38
CA ASP A 51 -6.23 2.47 0.70
C ASP A 51 -5.38 2.26 1.96
N ALA A 52 -5.62 3.04 3.01
CA ALA A 52 -4.93 2.87 4.30
C ALA A 52 -5.28 1.53 4.97
N GLU A 53 -6.48 0.99 4.69
CA GLU A 53 -6.99 -0.22 5.34
C GLU A 53 -6.97 -1.46 4.44
N GLU A 54 -7.16 -1.30 3.11
CA GLU A 54 -7.26 -2.41 2.17
C GLU A 54 -6.64 -2.09 0.79
N PHE A 55 -6.10 -3.10 0.11
CA PHE A 55 -5.66 -2.98 -1.29
C PHE A 55 -6.54 -3.84 -2.18
N ILE A 56 -7.21 -3.23 -3.15
CA ILE A 56 -8.06 -3.94 -4.11
C ILE A 56 -7.36 -4.04 -5.46
N PHE A 57 -7.54 -5.16 -6.15
CA PHE A 57 -7.01 -5.37 -7.49
C PHE A 57 -8.17 -5.57 -8.44
N VAL A 58 -8.31 -4.62 -9.37
CA VAL A 58 -9.35 -4.62 -10.39
C VAL A 58 -8.74 -4.83 -11.76
N ASP A 59 -9.42 -5.59 -12.61
CA ASP A 59 -8.98 -5.75 -13.99
C ASP A 59 -9.24 -4.45 -14.77
N SER A 60 -8.27 -4.01 -15.57
CA SER A 60 -8.40 -2.73 -16.30
C SER A 60 -9.37 -2.80 -17.48
N GLN A 61 -9.67 -4.00 -17.98
CA GLN A 61 -10.67 -4.23 -19.03
C GLN A 61 -12.07 -4.29 -18.40
N ASN A 62 -12.23 -4.97 -17.27
CA ASN A 62 -13.44 -4.97 -16.46
C ASN A 62 -13.29 -4.01 -15.26
N LYS A 63 -13.26 -2.70 -15.55
CA LYS A 63 -12.99 -1.58 -14.62
C LYS A 63 -13.80 -1.56 -13.32
N ALA A 64 -14.78 -2.45 -13.16
CA ALA A 64 -15.66 -2.50 -12.02
C ALA A 64 -15.63 -3.86 -11.30
N TRP A 65 -14.75 -4.81 -11.65
CA TRP A 65 -14.70 -6.14 -11.02
C TRP A 65 -13.43 -6.29 -10.19
N VAL A 66 -13.61 -6.44 -8.87
CA VAL A 66 -12.52 -6.77 -7.95
C VAL A 66 -12.26 -8.26 -8.03
N GLU A 67 -11.07 -8.62 -8.49
CA GLU A 67 -10.66 -10.01 -8.58
C GLU A 67 -10.23 -10.57 -7.23
N LEU A 68 -9.44 -9.77 -6.51
CA LEU A 68 -8.97 -10.08 -5.18
C LEU A 68 -8.70 -8.79 -4.41
N ALA A 69 -8.81 -8.90 -3.09
CA ALA A 69 -8.50 -7.81 -2.17
C ALA A 69 -7.54 -8.30 -1.10
N TRP A 70 -6.58 -7.47 -0.71
CA TRP A 70 -5.72 -7.68 0.43
C TRP A 70 -6.24 -6.80 1.56
N GLN A 71 -6.66 -7.43 2.64
CA GLN A 71 -7.27 -6.79 3.79
C GLN A 71 -6.54 -7.25 5.06
N HIS A 72 -6.87 -6.61 6.19
CA HIS A 72 -6.34 -6.99 7.50
C HIS A 72 -4.80 -6.99 7.53
N PHE A 73 -4.19 -5.91 7.05
CA PHE A 73 -2.76 -5.73 7.27
C PHE A 73 -2.52 -5.57 8.78
N HIS A 74 -1.75 -6.48 9.37
CA HIS A 74 -1.37 -6.40 10.78
C HIS A 74 0.10 -5.96 10.93
N PRO A 75 0.43 -4.66 10.70
CA PRO A 75 1.77 -4.15 10.92
C PRO A 75 2.15 -4.14 12.40
N GLN A 76 1.19 -4.00 13.31
CA GLN A 76 1.42 -3.91 14.77
C GLN A 76 1.89 -5.24 15.40
N GLY A 77 1.77 -6.36 14.69
CA GLY A 77 2.31 -7.65 15.16
C GLY A 77 3.82 -7.82 14.93
N ARG A 78 4.48 -6.83 14.32
CA ARG A 78 5.89 -6.92 13.92
C ARG A 78 6.78 -6.15 14.89
N ALA A 79 7.91 -6.73 15.25
CA ALA A 79 8.92 -6.07 16.08
C ALA A 79 9.82 -5.11 15.28
N SER A 80 9.88 -5.27 13.95
CA SER A 80 10.79 -4.54 13.07
C SER A 80 10.17 -4.19 11.72
N LEU A 81 10.62 -3.05 11.16
CA LEU A 81 10.22 -2.54 9.84
C LEU A 81 10.61 -3.45 8.66
N ASP A 82 11.54 -4.40 8.87
CA ASP A 82 12.02 -5.36 7.87
C ASP A 82 11.24 -6.69 7.88
N GLU A 83 10.35 -6.88 8.86
CA GLU A 83 9.62 -8.14 9.03
C GLU A 83 8.40 -8.22 8.09
N ARG A 84 8.13 -9.43 7.59
CA ARG A 84 7.04 -9.72 6.65
C ARG A 84 5.69 -9.40 7.30
N VAL A 85 4.82 -8.71 6.58
CA VAL A 85 3.48 -8.33 7.05
C VAL A 85 2.54 -9.52 6.89
N PRO A 86 1.96 -10.08 7.95
CA PRO A 86 0.79 -10.92 7.79
C PRO A 86 -0.39 -10.08 7.31
N PHE A 87 -1.06 -10.56 6.27
CA PHE A 87 -2.28 -9.98 5.72
C PHE A 87 -3.22 -11.10 5.25
N GLU A 88 -4.47 -10.76 4.97
CA GLU A 88 -5.44 -11.71 4.41
C GLU A 88 -5.74 -11.35 2.97
N VAL A 89 -5.54 -12.31 2.06
CA VAL A 89 -6.02 -12.20 0.68
C VAL A 89 -7.42 -12.81 0.58
N VAL A 90 -8.35 -12.03 0.08
CA VAL A 90 -9.72 -12.43 -0.25
C VAL A 90 -9.79 -12.61 -1.76
N HIS A 91 -10.07 -13.82 -2.20
CA HIS A 91 -10.29 -14.15 -3.60
C HIS A 91 -11.79 -14.06 -3.93
N TYR A 92 -12.14 -13.28 -4.94
CA TYR A 92 -13.49 -13.17 -5.46
C TYR A 92 -13.69 -13.95 -6.76
N LEU A 93 -12.60 -14.25 -7.48
CA LEU A 93 -12.61 -15.04 -8.70
C LEU A 93 -11.70 -16.28 -8.57
N PRO A 94 -12.01 -17.40 -9.26
CA PRO A 94 -11.17 -18.58 -9.25
C PRO A 94 -9.80 -18.34 -9.89
N GLN A 95 -9.72 -17.42 -10.87
CA GLN A 95 -8.44 -17.04 -11.50
C GLN A 95 -7.51 -16.29 -10.55
N ALA A 96 -8.03 -15.74 -9.45
CA ALA A 96 -7.24 -15.04 -8.45
C ALA A 96 -6.14 -15.94 -7.84
N ALA A 97 -6.34 -17.26 -7.81
CA ALA A 97 -5.32 -18.20 -7.33
C ALA A 97 -4.09 -18.26 -8.26
N GLU A 98 -4.29 -18.12 -9.58
CA GLU A 98 -3.21 -18.03 -10.55
C GLU A 98 -2.58 -16.64 -10.53
N THR A 99 -3.41 -15.60 -10.47
CA THR A 99 -2.98 -14.21 -10.33
C THR A 99 -2.11 -14.04 -9.09
N MET A 100 -2.49 -14.59 -7.93
CA MET A 100 -1.73 -14.50 -6.68
C MET A 100 -0.30 -15.09 -6.77
N LYS A 101 -0.01 -15.98 -7.74
CA LYS A 101 1.37 -16.48 -7.96
C LYS A 101 2.27 -15.42 -8.60
N ARG A 102 1.71 -14.56 -9.46
CA ARG A 102 2.45 -13.53 -10.21
C ARG A 102 2.29 -12.14 -9.58
N LEU A 103 1.13 -11.87 -8.98
CA LEU A 103 0.71 -10.57 -8.50
C LEU A 103 1.68 -9.95 -7.49
N PRO A 104 2.23 -10.65 -6.48
CA PRO A 104 3.15 -10.02 -5.54
C PRO A 104 4.42 -9.49 -6.23
N GLY A 105 4.93 -10.22 -7.23
CA GLY A 105 6.08 -9.81 -8.03
C GLY A 105 5.76 -8.64 -8.95
N GLU A 106 4.67 -8.74 -9.72
CA GLU A 106 4.22 -7.69 -10.65
C GLU A 106 3.81 -6.41 -9.91
N PHE A 107 3.16 -6.54 -8.75
CA PHE A 107 2.80 -5.43 -7.88
C PHE A 107 4.03 -4.74 -7.32
N HIS A 108 5.03 -5.50 -6.85
CA HIS A 108 6.29 -4.93 -6.38
C HIS A 108 7.00 -4.15 -7.51
N GLN A 109 7.06 -4.70 -8.72
CA GLN A 109 7.60 -4.01 -9.89
C GLN A 109 6.81 -2.75 -10.25
N ALA A 110 5.48 -2.82 -10.20
CA ALA A 110 4.62 -1.66 -10.47
C ALA A 110 4.81 -0.54 -9.44
N LEU A 111 4.97 -0.88 -8.15
CA LEU A 111 5.30 0.07 -7.10
C LEU A 111 6.67 0.70 -7.30
N LEU A 112 7.68 -0.08 -7.70
CA LEU A 112 9.01 0.44 -8.02
C LEU A 112 8.93 1.44 -9.17
N LEU A 113 8.30 1.06 -10.29
CA LEU A 113 8.10 1.95 -11.43
C LEU A 113 7.33 3.22 -11.06
N LEU A 114 6.30 3.11 -10.21
CA LEU A 114 5.58 4.26 -9.71
C LEU A 114 6.46 5.15 -8.83
N ALA A 115 7.24 4.55 -7.92
CA ALA A 115 8.19 5.27 -7.08
C ALA A 115 9.26 5.99 -7.90
N GLU A 116 9.73 5.38 -8.99
CA GLU A 116 10.67 6.00 -9.92
C GLU A 116 10.03 7.17 -10.66
N ARG A 117 8.78 7.03 -11.12
CA ARG A 117 8.04 8.12 -11.76
C ARG A 117 7.65 9.23 -10.80
N GLN A 118 7.46 8.90 -9.52
CA GLN A 118 7.19 9.83 -8.44
C GLN A 118 8.47 10.37 -7.77
N LYS A 119 9.68 10.03 -8.26
CA LYS A 119 10.88 10.76 -7.86
C LYS A 119 10.66 12.20 -8.30
N PRO A 120 10.50 13.15 -7.36
CA PRO A 120 10.34 14.53 -7.75
C PRO A 120 11.63 14.98 -8.44
N ASP A 121 11.49 15.62 -9.59
CA ASP A 121 12.54 16.47 -10.17
C ASP A 121 12.75 17.75 -9.33
N ALA A 122 12.00 17.88 -8.22
CA ALA A 122 12.17 18.94 -7.23
C ALA A 122 13.00 18.44 -6.04
N PRO A 123 13.99 19.21 -5.56
CA PRO A 123 14.77 18.85 -4.38
C PRO A 123 13.81 18.66 -3.20
N ALA A 124 13.91 17.50 -2.54
CA ALA A 124 13.13 17.20 -1.35
C ALA A 124 13.31 18.33 -0.33
N THR A 125 12.21 19.00 0.04
CA THR A 125 12.23 19.97 1.13
C THR A 125 12.52 19.22 2.43
N VAL A 126 13.75 19.37 2.91
CA VAL A 126 14.18 18.91 4.23
C VAL A 126 13.31 19.63 5.26
N ILE A 127 12.38 18.92 5.88
CA ILE A 127 11.73 19.42 7.08
C ILE A 127 12.77 19.26 8.19
N ALA A 128 13.37 20.37 8.62
CA ALA A 128 14.23 20.37 9.79
C ALA A 128 13.39 19.96 11.01
N LEU A 129 13.67 18.80 11.58
CA LEU A 129 13.12 18.39 12.86
C LEU A 129 13.65 19.40 13.90
N GLN A 130 12.82 20.35 14.31
CA GLN A 130 13.21 21.32 15.33
C GLN A 130 13.49 20.54 16.63
N PRO A 131 14.72 20.55 17.17
CA PRO A 131 14.95 20.07 18.51
C PRO A 131 14.12 20.94 19.45
N GLY A 132 13.31 20.29 20.28
CA GLY A 132 12.35 20.94 21.17
C GLY A 132 12.97 22.10 21.93
N ASP A 133 12.29 23.24 21.86
CA ASP A 133 12.51 24.44 22.64
C ASP A 133 12.43 24.10 24.14
N ARG A 134 13.58 23.73 24.73
CA ARG A 134 13.72 23.63 26.17
C ARG A 134 13.86 25.07 26.69
N LYS A 135 12.73 25.71 26.99
CA LYS A 135 12.72 26.95 27.78
C LYS A 135 13.55 26.75 29.05
N PRO A 136 14.59 27.57 29.29
CA PRO A 136 15.20 27.64 30.61
C PRO A 136 14.17 28.24 31.58
N HIS A 137 13.87 27.50 32.63
CA HIS A 137 13.14 27.99 33.79
C HIS A 137 14.02 29.06 34.45
N ASP A 138 13.54 30.30 34.45
CA ASP A 138 14.13 31.42 35.17
C ASP A 138 13.96 31.15 36.67
N ASP A 139 15.01 30.66 37.31
CA ASP A 139 15.10 30.61 38.77
C ASP A 139 15.62 31.97 39.24
N THR A 140 14.69 32.83 39.64
CA THR A 140 15.00 34.11 40.28
C THR A 140 15.40 33.84 41.73
N PRO A 141 16.63 34.17 42.18
CA PRO A 141 16.96 34.08 43.59
C PRO A 141 16.46 35.34 44.32
N ILE A 142 15.84 35.13 45.49
CA ILE A 142 15.56 36.12 46.54
C ILE A 142 16.67 36.08 47.58
#